data_AF-A0ABD3MPU9-F1
#
_entry.id   AF-A0ABD3MPU9-F1
#
_cell.length_a   1.000
_cell.length_b   1.000
_cell.length_c   1.000
_cell.angle_alpha   90.00
_cell.angle_beta   90.00
_cell.angle_gamma   90.00
#
_symmetry.space_group_name_H-M   'P 1'
#
loop_
_entity.id
_entity.type
_entity.pdbx_description
1 polymer ?
#
loop_
_entity_poly.entity_id
_entity_poly.type
_entity_poly.pdbx_seq_one_letter_code
_entity_poly.pdbx_strand_id
1 'polypeptide(L)'
;MSLCFNYVRRTLLSPPIRHIQSTTPITALPSSNLTIRSFSAAKKPKKKQEEPTQSWAERKAAAKAIRTERYNAHQDRLERLKTRRDNSPKDVKKNLFRGWWDNELKYHAYLVRNAKREGKPWRIRVAVMLERLPVVMPDEPQWEEDYNMLRAYLDTYGKELPGFMPEDKEEDHIVQTNEEMLAELPFTPAPRETEHDHSGNVKTLDRQLKTRVYLTVQTDKEGNRDGPRWTLPSVIPTHEETLLQAAQRAVKDAAGETLTLWCPGNAPMAVNFRPYTKNMSEDFTQNYYGEKIFYYRVQYDHGELDEGAYLKNGIKDYAWLSKEEMVERVVVERGEHQAKFFKYML
;
A
#
# COMPACT_ATOMS: atom_id res chain seq x y z
N MET A 1 51.82 -42.20 -34.08
CA MET A 1 51.12 -42.41 -35.37
C MET A 1 50.54 -41.08 -35.78
N SER A 2 50.91 -40.63 -36.97
CA SER A 2 50.44 -39.42 -37.63
C SER A 2 49.01 -39.60 -38.18
N LEU A 3 48.46 -38.51 -38.72
CA LEU A 3 47.24 -38.32 -39.54
C LEU A 3 46.12 -37.58 -38.79
N CYS A 4 45.90 -36.27 -39.01
CA CYS A 4 45.39 -35.55 -40.20
C CYS A 4 43.88 -35.73 -40.45
N PHE A 5 43.21 -34.59 -40.65
CA PHE A 5 41.93 -34.28 -41.32
C PHE A 5 41.07 -33.34 -40.44
N ASN A 6 40.40 -32.29 -40.91
CA ASN A 6 40.23 -31.76 -42.25
C ASN A 6 39.82 -30.28 -42.17
N TYR A 7 40.15 -29.58 -43.24
CA TYR A 7 39.97 -28.17 -43.49
C TYR A 7 38.53 -27.90 -43.97
N VAL A 8 37.78 -27.00 -43.33
CA VAL A 8 36.55 -26.43 -43.90
C VAL A 8 36.66 -24.90 -43.84
N ARG A 9 37.02 -24.32 -44.99
CA ARG A 9 36.87 -22.89 -45.26
C ARG A 9 35.38 -22.56 -45.33
N ARG A 10 34.88 -21.74 -44.40
CA ARG A 10 33.68 -20.93 -44.61
C ARG A 10 34.10 -19.48 -44.76
N THR A 11 33.93 -18.98 -45.98
CA THR A 11 33.99 -17.58 -46.37
C THR A 11 32.88 -16.81 -45.66
N LEU A 12 33.24 -15.89 -44.76
CA LEU A 12 32.32 -14.88 -44.25
C LEU A 12 32.61 -13.56 -44.99
N LEU A 13 31.69 -13.23 -45.89
CA LEU A 13 31.55 -11.90 -46.48
C LEU A 13 31.19 -10.91 -45.35
N SER A 14 32.03 -9.91 -45.15
CA SER A 14 31.74 -8.76 -44.29
C SER A 14 30.68 -7.85 -44.95
N PRO A 15 29.58 -7.48 -44.27
CA PRO A 15 28.74 -6.40 -44.74
C PRO A 15 29.41 -5.02 -44.46
N PRO A 16 29.20 -4.02 -45.32
CA PRO A 16 29.86 -2.72 -45.19
C PRO A 16 29.25 -1.89 -44.05
N ILE A 17 30.13 -1.37 -43.20
CA ILE A 17 29.84 -0.35 -42.19
C ILE A 17 29.31 0.90 -42.91
N ARG A 18 28.03 1.21 -42.75
CA ARG A 18 27.48 2.52 -43.14
C ARG A 18 27.79 3.51 -42.02
N HIS A 19 28.74 4.40 -42.29
CA HIS A 19 28.89 5.64 -41.53
C HIS A 19 27.63 6.49 -41.69
N ILE A 20 26.83 6.60 -40.63
CA ILE A 20 25.85 7.68 -40.49
C ILE A 20 26.57 8.80 -39.77
N GLN A 21 27.01 9.81 -40.52
CA GLN A 21 27.46 11.09 -39.97
C GLN A 21 26.23 11.88 -39.53
N SER A 22 25.89 11.86 -38.25
CA SER A 22 25.01 12.87 -37.65
C SER A 22 25.85 14.10 -37.32
N THR A 23 25.83 15.07 -38.24
CA THR A 23 26.30 16.42 -37.99
C THR A 23 25.25 17.17 -37.17
N THR A 24 25.41 17.17 -35.84
CA THR A 24 24.95 18.27 -35.00
C THR A 24 26.11 18.71 -34.12
N PRO A 25 26.53 19.98 -34.14
CA PRO A 25 27.54 20.45 -33.20
C PRO A 25 26.94 20.40 -31.79
N ILE A 26 27.45 19.51 -30.96
CA ILE A 26 27.25 19.56 -29.51
C ILE A 26 27.91 20.87 -29.06
N THR A 27 27.11 21.91 -28.90
CA THR A 27 27.51 23.11 -28.17
C THR A 27 27.94 22.64 -26.78
N ALA A 28 29.24 22.68 -26.51
CA ALA A 28 29.81 22.35 -25.22
C ALA A 28 29.05 23.14 -24.14
N LEU A 29 28.34 22.43 -23.27
CA LEU A 29 27.83 23.02 -22.04
C LEU A 29 29.05 23.61 -21.30
N PRO A 30 28.99 24.88 -20.86
CA PRO A 30 30.09 25.44 -20.10
C PRO A 30 30.28 24.55 -18.87
N SER A 31 31.51 24.06 -18.70
CA SER A 31 31.93 23.28 -17.54
C SER A 31 31.39 23.97 -16.29
N SER A 32 30.32 23.42 -15.71
CA SER A 32 29.86 23.87 -14.42
C SER A 32 31.00 23.53 -13.48
N ASN A 33 31.77 24.55 -13.07
CA ASN A 33 32.74 24.44 -12.01
C ASN A 33 31.95 23.99 -10.77
N LEU A 34 31.82 22.67 -10.59
CA LEU A 34 31.40 22.08 -9.34
C LEU A 34 32.42 22.56 -8.33
N THR A 35 32.06 23.62 -7.61
CA THR A 35 32.89 24.17 -6.57
C THR A 35 32.92 23.11 -5.49
N ILE A 36 33.95 22.27 -5.52
CA ILE A 36 34.26 21.34 -4.44
C ILE A 36 34.39 22.23 -3.21
N ARG A 37 33.39 22.17 -2.33
CA ARG A 37 33.46 22.89 -1.06
C ARG A 37 34.61 22.26 -0.29
N SER A 38 35.71 22.97 -0.19
CA SER A 38 36.76 22.60 0.74
C SER A 38 36.13 22.55 2.13
N PHE A 39 36.20 21.40 2.79
CA PHE A 39 35.87 21.30 4.20
C PHE A 39 36.70 22.35 4.92
N SER A 40 36.04 23.29 5.59
CA SER A 40 36.73 24.41 6.24
C SER A 40 37.71 23.84 7.26
N ALA A 41 39.01 23.90 6.96
CA ALA A 41 40.06 23.62 7.93
C ALA A 41 39.81 24.48 9.18
N ALA A 42 39.94 23.88 10.36
CA ALA A 42 39.74 24.55 11.64
C ALA A 42 40.52 25.87 11.66
N LYS A 43 39.80 26.99 11.71
CA LYS A 43 40.37 28.33 11.70
C LYS A 43 41.31 28.46 12.91
N LYS A 44 42.61 28.65 12.69
CA LYS A 44 43.59 28.89 13.76
C LYS A 44 43.07 30.00 14.69
N PRO A 45 43.22 29.87 16.02
CA PRO A 45 42.67 30.84 16.96
C PRO A 45 43.27 32.23 16.68
N LYS A 46 42.41 33.19 16.31
CA LYS A 46 42.82 34.59 16.16
C LYS A 46 43.26 35.11 17.53
N LYS A 47 44.46 35.71 17.58
CA LYS A 47 44.97 36.49 18.73
C LYS A 47 43.89 37.50 19.15
N LYS A 48 43.54 37.52 20.44
CA LYS A 48 42.63 38.52 21.04
C LYS A 48 43.15 39.92 20.69
N GLN A 49 42.47 40.62 19.79
CA GLN A 49 42.58 42.07 19.68
C GLN A 49 41.82 42.65 20.87
N GLU A 50 42.41 43.63 21.56
CA GLU A 50 41.81 44.31 22.71
C GLU A 50 40.56 45.07 22.24
N GLU A 51 39.39 44.56 22.61
CA GLU A 51 38.11 45.22 22.40
C GLU A 51 38.00 46.42 23.36
N PRO A 52 37.45 47.57 22.91
CA PRO A 52 37.23 48.73 23.78
C PRO A 52 36.38 48.33 24.99
N THR A 53 36.57 49.01 26.13
CA THR A 53 35.88 48.75 27.40
C THR A 53 34.40 49.12 27.32
N GLN A 54 33.62 48.34 26.56
CA GLN A 54 32.17 48.43 26.48
C GLN A 54 31.58 47.98 27.81
N SER A 55 30.58 48.73 28.28
CA SER A 55 29.82 48.41 29.48
C SER A 55 29.17 47.04 29.36
N TRP A 56 28.97 46.32 30.47
CA TRP A 56 28.30 45.01 30.47
C TRP A 56 26.95 45.05 29.74
N ALA A 57 26.21 46.15 29.88
CA ALA A 57 24.94 46.37 29.19
C ALA A 57 25.10 46.41 27.67
N GLU A 58 26.14 47.07 27.16
CA GLU A 58 26.45 47.17 25.72
C GLU A 58 26.88 45.82 25.16
N ARG A 59 27.71 45.06 25.89
CA ARG A 59 28.09 43.68 25.50
C ARG A 59 26.87 42.76 25.42
N LYS A 60 25.94 42.89 26.38
CA LYS A 60 24.69 42.12 26.39
C LYS A 60 23.76 42.52 25.25
N ALA A 61 23.68 43.81 24.93
CA ALA A 61 22.92 44.32 23.80
C ALA A 61 23.51 43.85 22.46
N ALA A 62 24.84 43.93 22.28
CA ALA A 62 25.54 43.43 21.09
C ALA A 62 25.36 41.91 20.91
N ALA A 63 25.49 41.12 21.99
CA ALA A 63 25.23 39.69 21.95
C ALA A 63 23.76 39.34 21.67
N LYS A 64 22.81 40.23 22.02
CA LYS A 64 21.40 40.09 21.65
C LYS A 64 21.21 40.41 20.17
N ALA A 65 21.80 41.48 19.66
CA ALA A 65 21.76 41.87 18.25
C ALA A 65 22.32 40.77 17.33
N ILE A 66 23.49 40.20 17.65
CA ILE A 66 24.08 39.10 16.88
C ILE A 66 23.16 37.86 16.86
N ARG A 67 22.48 37.56 17.98
CA ARG A 67 21.52 36.44 18.01
C ARG A 67 20.31 36.72 17.13
N THR A 68 19.78 37.96 17.17
CA THR A 68 18.68 38.38 16.31
C THR A 68 19.07 38.33 14.83
N GLU A 69 20.25 38.82 14.47
CA GLU A 69 20.78 38.75 13.09
C GLU A 69 20.95 37.31 12.62
N ARG A 70 21.53 36.43 13.45
CA ARG A 70 21.66 35.00 13.12
C ARG A 70 20.30 34.32 12.94
N TYR A 71 19.33 34.65 13.79
CA TYR A 71 17.97 34.14 13.68
C TYR A 71 17.33 34.62 12.37
N ASN A 72 17.39 35.92 12.07
CA ASN A 72 16.85 36.48 10.84
C ASN A 72 17.53 35.88 9.61
N ALA A 73 18.86 35.78 9.58
CA ALA A 73 19.59 35.15 8.48
C ALA A 73 19.24 33.67 8.30
N HIS A 74 18.91 32.97 9.39
CA HIS A 74 18.41 31.60 9.32
C HIS A 74 16.99 31.55 8.72
N GLN A 75 16.09 32.43 9.15
CA GLN A 75 14.75 32.56 8.56
C GLN A 75 14.84 32.91 7.06
N ASP A 76 15.62 33.91 6.68
CA ASP A 76 15.84 34.30 5.29
C ASP A 76 16.42 33.14 4.44
N ARG A 77 17.24 32.28 5.06
CA ARG A 77 17.75 31.08 4.39
C ARG A 77 16.66 30.03 4.20
N LEU A 78 15.83 29.79 5.21
CA LEU A 78 14.70 28.86 5.12
C LEU A 78 13.68 29.34 4.07
N GLU A 79 13.38 30.64 4.03
CA GLU A 79 12.49 31.24 3.03
C GLU A 79 13.05 31.15 1.60
N ARG A 80 14.37 31.30 1.43
CA ARG A 80 15.04 31.12 0.13
C ARG A 80 15.13 29.67 -0.30
N LEU A 81 15.22 28.73 0.63
CA LEU A 81 15.20 27.30 0.37
C LEU A 81 13.76 26.84 0.09
N LYS A 82 13.21 27.28 -1.05
CA LYS A 82 11.99 26.67 -1.58
C LYS A 82 12.31 25.25 -2.01
N THR A 83 11.91 24.27 -1.21
CA THR A 83 12.00 22.88 -1.60
C THR A 83 10.96 22.61 -2.68
N ARG A 84 11.23 21.68 -3.60
CA ARG A 84 10.27 21.21 -4.61
C ARG A 84 8.92 20.78 -3.99
N ARG A 85 8.89 20.47 -2.69
CA ARG A 85 7.73 20.01 -1.93
C ARG A 85 6.91 21.12 -1.27
N ASP A 86 7.37 22.38 -1.25
CA ASP A 86 6.66 23.45 -0.55
C ASP A 86 5.32 23.80 -1.20
N ASN A 87 5.25 23.69 -2.53
CA ASN A 87 4.01 23.88 -3.31
C ASN A 87 3.20 22.58 -3.47
N SER A 88 3.67 21.46 -2.92
CA SER A 88 2.92 20.20 -2.99
C SER A 88 1.72 20.28 -2.06
N PRO A 89 0.50 19.91 -2.51
CA PRO A 89 -0.68 19.98 -1.66
C PRO A 89 -0.51 19.04 -0.46
N LYS A 90 -0.47 19.62 0.74
CA LYS A 90 -0.29 18.90 2.00
C LYS A 90 -1.62 18.35 2.50
N ASP A 91 -1.58 17.24 3.22
CA ASP A 91 -2.74 16.66 3.92
C ASP A 91 -3.96 16.32 3.02
N VAL A 92 -3.80 16.19 1.70
CA VAL A 92 -4.93 15.89 0.77
C VAL A 92 -5.69 14.64 1.19
N LYS A 93 -5.00 13.50 1.36
CA LYS A 93 -5.62 12.23 1.76
C LYS A 93 -6.27 12.30 3.15
N LYS A 94 -5.64 13.02 4.08
CA LYS A 94 -6.15 13.23 5.44
C LYS A 94 -7.42 14.07 5.45
N ASN A 95 -7.46 15.16 4.67
CA ASN A 95 -8.62 16.03 4.55
C ASN A 95 -9.78 15.32 3.85
N LEU A 96 -9.49 14.51 2.82
CA LEU A 96 -10.49 13.65 2.17
C LEU A 96 -11.12 12.64 3.14
N PHE A 97 -10.30 12.00 3.98
CA PHE A 97 -10.80 11.08 5.00
C PHE A 97 -11.64 11.80 6.05
N ARG A 98 -11.12 12.88 6.65
CA ARG A 98 -11.80 13.64 7.72
C ARG A 98 -13.12 14.25 7.26
N GLY A 99 -13.18 14.77 6.03
CA GLY A 99 -14.40 15.34 5.47
C GLY A 99 -15.56 14.33 5.41
N TRP A 100 -15.26 13.04 5.25
CA TRP A 100 -16.26 11.97 5.33
C TRP A 100 -16.45 11.48 6.78
N TRP A 101 -15.35 11.14 7.47
CA TRP A 101 -15.40 10.47 8.78
C TRP A 101 -15.98 11.34 9.90
N ASP A 102 -15.70 12.64 9.91
CA ASP A 102 -16.21 13.54 10.95
C ASP A 102 -17.74 13.67 10.86
N ASN A 103 -18.29 13.60 9.65
CA ASN A 103 -19.73 13.59 9.43
C ASN A 103 -20.35 12.24 9.83
N GLU A 104 -19.67 11.14 9.55
CA GLU A 104 -20.08 9.81 9.97
C GLU A 104 -20.14 9.68 11.50
N LEU A 105 -19.14 10.22 12.21
CA LEU A 105 -19.10 10.22 13.67
C LEU A 105 -20.27 11.01 14.28
N LYS A 106 -20.60 12.18 13.70
CA LYS A 106 -21.77 12.97 14.10
C LYS A 106 -23.07 12.21 13.83
N TYR A 107 -23.17 11.51 12.70
CA TYR A 107 -24.31 10.69 12.36
C TYR A 107 -24.48 9.52 13.34
N HIS A 108 -23.41 8.81 13.69
CA HIS A 108 -23.43 7.76 14.72
C HIS A 108 -23.91 8.30 16.09
N ALA A 109 -23.41 9.46 16.51
CA ALA A 109 -23.85 10.08 17.77
C ALA A 109 -25.34 10.45 17.74
N TYR A 110 -25.84 10.94 16.60
CA TYR A 110 -27.25 11.21 16.38
C TYR A 110 -28.10 9.94 16.49
N LEU A 111 -27.70 8.85 15.82
CA LEU A 111 -28.39 7.57 15.88
C LEU A 111 -28.44 7.01 17.31
N VAL A 112 -27.33 7.07 18.05
CA VAL A 112 -27.29 6.63 19.45
C VAL A 112 -28.26 7.44 20.32
N ARG A 113 -28.36 8.76 20.11
CA ARG A 113 -29.30 9.62 20.83
C ARG A 113 -30.75 9.28 20.48
N ASN A 114 -31.06 9.06 19.21
CA ASN A 114 -32.40 8.68 18.78
C ASN A 114 -32.83 7.32 19.33
N ALA A 115 -31.94 6.33 19.31
CA ALA A 115 -32.20 5.01 19.89
C ALA A 115 -32.57 5.11 21.39
N LYS A 116 -31.84 5.96 22.15
CA LYS A 116 -32.15 6.23 23.57
C LYS A 116 -33.51 6.93 23.75
N ARG A 117 -33.85 7.88 22.87
CA ARG A 117 -35.15 8.57 22.91
C ARG A 117 -36.31 7.61 22.61
N GLU A 118 -36.12 6.68 21.70
CA GLU A 118 -37.12 5.66 21.34
C GLU A 118 -37.15 4.48 22.32
N GLY A 119 -36.19 4.38 23.25
CA GLY A 119 -36.10 3.29 24.23
C GLY A 119 -35.75 1.92 23.62
N LYS A 120 -35.29 1.87 22.37
CA LYS A 120 -35.01 0.62 21.64
C LYS A 120 -33.52 0.28 21.70
N PRO A 121 -33.14 -0.98 22.04
CA PRO A 121 -31.75 -1.41 22.05
C PRO A 121 -31.18 -1.57 20.64
N TRP A 122 -29.86 -1.73 20.54
CA TRP A 122 -29.16 -2.07 19.30
C TRP A 122 -28.88 -3.56 19.25
N ARG A 123 -29.15 -4.18 18.10
CA ARG A 123 -28.75 -5.56 17.82
C ARG A 123 -27.25 -5.59 17.49
N ILE A 124 -26.53 -6.54 18.08
CA ILE A 124 -25.11 -6.74 17.77
C ILE A 124 -25.01 -7.72 16.60
N ARG A 125 -24.20 -7.40 15.60
CA ARG A 125 -23.82 -8.29 14.51
C ARG A 125 -22.30 -8.29 14.40
N VAL A 126 -21.72 -9.45 14.13
CA VAL A 126 -20.29 -9.60 13.88
C VAL A 126 -20.09 -9.92 12.41
N ALA A 127 -19.22 -9.17 11.75
CA ALA A 127 -18.82 -9.39 10.36
C ALA A 127 -17.32 -9.65 10.29
N VAL A 128 -16.88 -10.40 9.30
CA VAL A 128 -15.49 -10.84 9.18
C VAL A 128 -14.89 -10.45 7.84
N MET A 129 -13.77 -9.75 7.89
CA MET A 129 -12.88 -9.59 6.75
C MET A 129 -11.92 -10.76 6.75
N LEU A 130 -12.24 -11.79 5.96
CA LEU A 130 -11.30 -12.88 5.71
C LEU A 130 -10.38 -12.46 4.58
N GLU A 131 -9.14 -12.13 4.91
CA GLU A 131 -8.12 -11.70 3.94
C GLU A 131 -7.17 -12.85 3.58
N ARG A 132 -6.90 -13.02 2.28
CA ARG A 132 -5.73 -13.75 1.81
C ARG A 132 -4.63 -12.74 1.51
N LEU A 133 -3.45 -12.95 2.09
CA LEU A 133 -2.31 -12.05 1.95
C LEU A 133 -1.70 -12.11 0.54
N PRO A 134 -1.00 -11.06 0.06
CA PRO A 134 -0.29 -11.11 -1.20
C PRO A 134 0.75 -12.24 -1.15
N VAL A 135 0.73 -13.11 -2.16
CA VAL A 135 1.69 -14.21 -2.31
C VAL A 135 2.93 -13.73 -3.05
N VAL A 136 2.73 -12.79 -3.98
CA VAL A 136 3.76 -12.19 -4.81
C VAL A 136 3.91 -10.71 -4.42
N MET A 137 5.13 -10.19 -4.48
CA MET A 137 5.41 -8.77 -4.25
C MET A 137 4.62 -7.89 -5.23
N PRO A 138 4.23 -6.66 -4.85
CA PRO A 138 3.64 -5.71 -5.80
C PRO A 138 4.62 -5.36 -6.92
N ASP A 139 4.11 -4.79 -8.00
CA ASP A 139 4.96 -4.28 -9.09
C ASP A 139 5.63 -2.98 -8.65
N GLU A 140 6.91 -2.85 -8.95
CA GLU A 140 7.69 -1.65 -8.62
C GLU A 140 7.24 -0.49 -9.52
N PRO A 141 7.01 0.71 -8.96
CA PRO A 141 6.74 1.87 -9.78
C PRO A 141 8.02 2.32 -10.50
N GLN A 142 7.90 2.87 -11.71
CA GLN A 142 9.04 3.27 -12.56
C GLN A 142 10.15 4.05 -11.84
N TRP A 143 9.79 5.00 -10.96
CA TRP A 143 10.79 5.81 -10.26
C TRP A 143 11.62 4.99 -9.25
N GLU A 144 11.05 3.91 -8.71
CA GLU A 144 11.73 2.98 -7.81
C GLU A 144 12.67 2.09 -8.60
N GLU A 145 12.24 1.62 -9.79
CA GLU A 145 13.12 0.93 -10.74
C GLU A 145 14.33 1.80 -11.14
N ASP A 146 14.08 3.04 -11.57
CA ASP A 146 15.14 3.98 -11.96
C ASP A 146 16.12 4.24 -10.79
N TYR A 147 15.59 4.36 -9.57
CA TYR A 147 16.39 4.55 -8.37
C TYR A 147 17.22 3.30 -8.05
N ASN A 148 16.62 2.11 -8.15
CA ASN A 148 17.28 0.83 -7.91
C ASN A 148 18.41 0.59 -8.92
N MET A 149 18.17 0.91 -10.20
CA MET A 149 19.20 0.86 -11.25
C MET A 149 20.35 1.82 -10.95
N LEU A 150 20.06 3.08 -10.61
CA LEU A 150 21.10 4.04 -10.24
C LEU A 150 21.88 3.58 -9.01
N ARG A 151 21.18 3.03 -8.01
CA ARG A 151 21.78 2.53 -6.79
C ARG A 151 22.71 1.35 -7.08
N ALA A 152 22.26 0.38 -7.87
CA ALA A 152 23.06 -0.75 -8.31
C ALA A 152 24.32 -0.28 -9.04
N TYR A 153 24.19 0.69 -9.95
CA TYR A 153 25.31 1.27 -10.68
C TYR A 153 26.33 1.90 -9.72
N LEU A 154 25.88 2.75 -8.79
CA LEU A 154 26.76 3.38 -7.81
C LEU A 154 27.43 2.36 -6.88
N ASP A 155 26.71 1.31 -6.52
CA ASP A 155 27.19 0.23 -5.66
C ASP A 155 28.24 -0.67 -6.36
N THR A 156 28.44 -0.54 -7.67
CA THR A 156 29.59 -1.17 -8.37
C THR A 156 30.90 -0.43 -8.13
N TYR A 157 30.86 0.86 -7.76
CA TYR A 157 32.06 1.66 -7.55
C TYR A 157 32.43 1.73 -6.06
N GLY A 158 33.73 1.85 -5.78
CA GLY A 158 34.23 2.23 -4.45
C GLY A 158 34.13 1.15 -3.38
N LYS A 159 33.92 -0.11 -3.77
CA LYS A 159 34.01 -1.26 -2.87
C LYS A 159 35.39 -1.90 -3.03
N GLU A 160 36.20 -1.88 -1.97
CA GLU A 160 37.43 -2.67 -1.94
C GLU A 160 37.05 -4.15 -1.80
N LEU A 161 37.15 -4.90 -2.90
CA LEU A 161 36.94 -6.33 -2.88
C LEU A 161 38.13 -7.04 -2.21
N PRO A 162 37.90 -8.14 -1.46
CA PRO A 162 38.99 -8.95 -0.93
C PRO A 162 39.90 -9.44 -2.06
N GLY A 163 41.23 -9.41 -1.89
CA GLY A 163 42.20 -9.67 -2.97
C GLY A 163 42.22 -11.07 -3.62
N PHE A 164 41.30 -11.97 -3.23
CA PHE A 164 41.02 -13.21 -3.95
C PHE A 164 39.97 -13.03 -5.06
N MET A 165 39.19 -11.95 -5.00
CA MET A 165 38.25 -11.57 -6.06
C MET A 165 39.02 -11.03 -7.28
N PRO A 166 38.48 -11.21 -8.50
CA PRO A 166 39.07 -10.64 -9.71
C PRO A 166 39.23 -9.11 -9.60
N GLU A 167 40.19 -8.54 -10.33
CA GLU A 167 40.28 -7.09 -10.51
C GLU A 167 39.04 -6.55 -11.23
N ASP A 168 38.53 -5.40 -10.77
CA ASP A 168 37.37 -4.73 -11.35
C ASP A 168 37.60 -4.39 -12.83
N LYS A 169 36.70 -4.85 -13.72
CA LYS A 169 36.72 -4.51 -15.15
C LYS A 169 35.62 -3.51 -15.48
N GLU A 170 35.79 -2.76 -16.58
CA GLU A 170 34.77 -1.83 -17.08
C GLU A 170 33.43 -2.51 -17.37
N GLU A 171 33.46 -3.78 -17.76
CA GLU A 171 32.28 -4.61 -18.04
C GLU A 171 31.46 -4.89 -16.76
N ASP A 172 32.09 -4.90 -15.59
CA ASP A 172 31.44 -5.19 -14.30
C ASP A 172 30.59 -4.01 -13.80
N HIS A 173 30.72 -2.83 -14.42
CA HIS A 173 29.95 -1.63 -14.09
C HIS A 173 28.67 -1.47 -14.92
N ILE A 174 28.38 -2.42 -15.82
CA ILE A 174 27.14 -2.44 -16.60
C ILE A 174 26.06 -3.12 -15.77
N VAL A 175 25.08 -2.34 -15.30
CA VAL A 175 23.91 -2.88 -14.61
C VAL A 175 22.97 -3.47 -15.64
N GLN A 176 22.81 -4.79 -15.59
CA GLN A 176 21.83 -5.50 -16.42
C GLN A 176 20.41 -5.08 -16.04
N THR A 177 19.54 -5.03 -17.04
CA THR A 177 18.10 -4.85 -16.83
C THR A 177 17.48 -6.11 -16.24
N ASN A 178 16.31 -5.97 -15.60
CA ASN A 178 15.59 -7.12 -15.04
C ASN A 178 15.31 -8.20 -16.10
N GLU A 179 15.07 -7.80 -17.36
CA GLU A 179 14.83 -8.72 -18.48
C GLU A 179 16.06 -9.53 -18.87
N GLU A 180 17.23 -8.88 -18.93
CA GLU A 180 18.51 -9.54 -19.19
C GLU A 180 18.86 -10.52 -18.06
N MET A 181 18.69 -10.08 -16.81
CA MET A 181 18.89 -10.94 -15.64
C MET A 181 17.97 -12.17 -15.65
N LEU A 182 16.70 -12.00 -16.06
CA LEU A 182 15.74 -13.10 -16.18
C LEU A 182 16.13 -14.08 -17.31
N ALA A 183 16.68 -13.59 -18.41
CA ALA A 183 17.10 -14.41 -19.54
C ALA A 183 18.34 -15.27 -19.26
N GLU A 184 19.19 -14.86 -18.32
CA GLU A 184 20.38 -15.61 -17.90
C GLU A 184 20.08 -16.76 -16.92
N LEU A 185 18.87 -16.82 -16.36
CA LEU A 185 18.50 -17.85 -15.39
C LEU A 185 18.45 -19.25 -16.05
N PRO A 186 18.90 -20.31 -15.36
CA PRO A 186 18.85 -21.68 -15.88
C PRO A 186 17.43 -22.28 -15.86
N PHE A 187 16.44 -21.54 -15.37
CA PHE A 187 15.04 -21.94 -15.29
C PHE A 187 14.13 -20.74 -15.61
N THR A 188 12.93 -21.04 -16.11
CA THR A 188 11.89 -20.05 -16.31
C THR A 188 11.07 -19.88 -15.03
N PRO A 189 11.02 -18.69 -14.40
CA PRO A 189 10.18 -18.46 -13.23
C PRO A 189 8.69 -18.57 -13.60
N ALA A 190 7.87 -18.97 -12.63
CA ALA A 190 6.42 -19.03 -12.80
C ALA A 190 5.86 -17.62 -13.10
N PRO A 191 4.85 -17.49 -13.97
CA PRO A 191 4.24 -16.21 -14.26
C PRO A 191 3.58 -15.63 -13.00
N ARG A 192 3.68 -14.30 -12.85
CA ARG A 192 3.09 -13.57 -11.71
C ARG A 192 1.57 -13.41 -11.86
N GLU A 193 1.06 -13.49 -13.08
CA GLU A 193 -0.37 -13.46 -13.43
C GLU A 193 -0.82 -14.87 -13.78
N THR A 194 -1.99 -15.26 -13.30
CA THR A 194 -2.52 -16.60 -13.47
C THR A 194 -3.58 -16.65 -14.56
N GLU A 195 -3.93 -17.86 -15.01
CA GLU A 195 -5.06 -18.07 -15.93
C GLU A 195 -6.40 -17.55 -15.36
N HIS A 196 -6.52 -17.50 -14.03
CA HIS A 196 -7.70 -16.95 -13.34
C HIS A 196 -7.79 -15.44 -13.42
N ASP A 197 -6.65 -14.75 -13.52
CA ASP A 197 -6.62 -13.31 -13.77
C ASP A 197 -7.07 -13.00 -15.21
N HIS A 198 -6.62 -13.79 -16.18
CA HIS A 198 -7.04 -13.64 -17.59
C HIS A 198 -8.50 -14.01 -17.83
N SER A 199 -8.99 -15.08 -17.18
CA SER A 199 -10.39 -15.51 -17.30
C SER A 199 -11.37 -14.70 -16.43
N GLY A 200 -10.86 -13.90 -15.49
CA GLY A 200 -11.68 -13.12 -14.56
C GLY A 200 -12.45 -13.99 -13.55
N ASN A 201 -11.96 -15.20 -13.25
CA ASN A 201 -12.61 -16.06 -12.28
C ASN A 201 -12.40 -15.50 -10.86
N VAL A 202 -13.49 -15.12 -10.20
CA VAL A 202 -13.48 -14.52 -8.86
C VAL A 202 -13.63 -15.54 -7.72
N LYS A 203 -13.82 -16.84 -8.02
CA LYS A 203 -14.07 -17.86 -6.99
C LYS A 203 -12.80 -18.54 -6.47
N THR A 204 -11.67 -18.36 -7.15
CA THR A 204 -10.40 -18.97 -6.78
C THR A 204 -9.54 -18.04 -5.91
N LEU A 205 -8.66 -18.62 -5.10
CA LEU A 205 -7.64 -17.90 -4.35
C LEU A 205 -6.43 -17.54 -5.22
N ASP A 206 -6.17 -18.35 -6.26
CA ASP A 206 -5.08 -18.24 -7.23
C ASP A 206 -5.33 -17.17 -8.30
N ARG A 207 -5.88 -16.03 -7.90
CA ARG A 207 -6.07 -14.82 -8.72
C ARG A 207 -5.45 -13.63 -8.00
N GLN A 208 -4.95 -12.61 -8.68
CA GLN A 208 -4.42 -11.39 -8.06
C GLN A 208 -3.43 -11.69 -6.92
N LEU A 209 -2.34 -12.38 -7.26
CA LEU A 209 -1.33 -12.78 -6.29
C LEU A 209 -0.59 -11.59 -5.65
N LYS A 210 -0.57 -10.45 -6.34
CA LYS A 210 0.08 -9.19 -5.93
C LYS A 210 -0.70 -8.39 -4.88
N THR A 211 -2.01 -8.61 -4.76
CA THR A 211 -2.90 -7.83 -3.90
C THR A 211 -3.58 -8.71 -2.85
N ARG A 212 -4.19 -8.07 -1.86
CA ARG A 212 -5.06 -8.74 -0.88
C ARG A 212 -6.43 -8.95 -1.50
N VAL A 213 -6.95 -10.15 -1.32
CA VAL A 213 -8.33 -10.47 -1.68
C VAL A 213 -9.12 -10.83 -0.43
N TYR A 214 -10.40 -10.50 -0.45
CA TYR A 214 -11.31 -10.67 0.69
C TYR A 214 -12.46 -11.58 0.31
N LEU A 215 -12.82 -12.52 1.20
CA LEU A 215 -13.99 -13.36 1.00
C LEU A 215 -15.27 -12.51 1.12
N THR A 216 -16.08 -12.55 0.07
CA THR A 216 -17.39 -11.90 0.02
C THR A 216 -18.46 -12.92 -0.31
N VAL A 217 -19.63 -12.74 0.29
CA VAL A 217 -20.79 -13.62 0.12
C VAL A 217 -21.99 -12.82 -0.36
N GLN A 218 -22.74 -13.41 -1.27
CA GLN A 218 -23.94 -12.85 -1.84
C GLN A 218 -25.17 -13.38 -1.09
N THR A 219 -25.90 -12.47 -0.45
CA THR A 219 -27.09 -12.82 0.36
C THR A 219 -28.34 -12.14 -0.19
N ASP A 220 -29.47 -12.84 -0.16
CA ASP A 220 -30.74 -12.35 -0.70
C ASP A 220 -31.49 -11.39 0.23
N LYS A 221 -31.21 -11.47 1.53
CA LYS A 221 -32.05 -10.87 2.57
C LYS A 221 -31.21 -10.08 3.56
N GLU A 222 -30.66 -8.95 3.12
CA GLU A 222 -30.10 -7.95 4.03
C GLU A 222 -31.10 -6.78 4.22
N GLY A 223 -32.17 -7.00 5.01
CA GLY A 223 -33.17 -5.98 5.33
C GLY A 223 -34.30 -5.83 4.30
N ASN A 224 -34.77 -4.60 4.05
CA ASN A 224 -35.99 -4.30 3.28
C ASN A 224 -35.83 -4.04 1.78
N ARG A 225 -34.69 -4.40 1.19
CA ARG A 225 -34.46 -4.17 -0.25
C ARG A 225 -34.33 -5.51 -0.93
N ASP A 226 -35.24 -5.78 -1.86
CA ASP A 226 -35.18 -6.95 -2.71
C ASP A 226 -33.93 -6.90 -3.60
N GLY A 227 -33.17 -7.99 -3.60
CA GLY A 227 -32.03 -8.19 -4.48
C GLY A 227 -30.81 -8.76 -3.76
N PRO A 228 -30.03 -9.62 -4.45
CA PRO A 228 -28.82 -10.19 -3.89
C PRO A 228 -27.76 -9.11 -3.66
N ARG A 229 -27.16 -9.08 -2.48
CA ARG A 229 -26.14 -8.09 -2.10
C ARG A 229 -24.84 -8.75 -1.69
N TRP A 230 -23.73 -8.16 -2.15
CA TRP A 230 -22.39 -8.54 -1.69
C TRP A 230 -22.15 -8.00 -0.28
N THR A 231 -21.78 -8.91 0.61
CA THR A 231 -21.50 -8.65 2.03
C THR A 231 -20.27 -9.43 2.46
N LEU A 232 -19.69 -9.01 3.58
CA LEU A 232 -18.74 -9.85 4.30
C LEU A 232 -19.52 -10.92 5.10
N PRO A 233 -18.96 -12.13 5.28
CA PRO A 233 -19.54 -13.14 6.16
C PRO A 233 -19.89 -12.53 7.51
N SER A 234 -21.15 -12.68 7.94
CA SER A 234 -21.63 -12.06 9.16
C SER A 234 -22.63 -12.92 9.90
N VAL A 235 -22.63 -12.80 11.22
CA VAL A 235 -23.52 -13.56 12.09
C VAL A 235 -23.95 -12.75 13.30
N ILE A 236 -25.08 -13.14 13.88
CA ILE A 236 -25.52 -12.61 15.18
C ILE A 236 -24.89 -13.49 16.26
N PRO A 237 -24.17 -12.88 17.21
CA PRO A 237 -23.54 -13.64 18.29
C PRO A 237 -24.59 -14.20 19.24
N THR A 238 -24.33 -15.38 19.79
CA THR A 238 -25.09 -15.95 20.91
C THR A 238 -24.55 -15.46 22.27
N HIS A 239 -25.30 -15.66 23.35
CA HIS A 239 -24.90 -15.17 24.69
C HIS A 239 -23.69 -15.92 25.29
N GLU A 240 -23.38 -17.11 24.78
CA GLU A 240 -22.35 -18.00 25.34
C GLU A 240 -20.99 -17.87 24.64
N GLU A 241 -20.90 -17.12 23.53
CA GLU A 241 -19.68 -16.98 22.74
C GLU A 241 -19.10 -15.57 22.81
N THR A 242 -17.77 -15.48 22.68
CA THR A 242 -17.08 -14.21 22.48
C THR A 242 -17.32 -13.67 21.07
N LEU A 243 -17.19 -12.37 20.87
CA LEU A 243 -17.32 -11.77 19.53
C LEU A 243 -16.29 -12.34 18.52
N LEU A 244 -15.11 -12.75 18.98
CA LEU A 244 -14.12 -13.40 18.13
C LEU A 244 -14.54 -14.83 17.74
N GLN A 245 -15.11 -15.60 18.67
CA GLN A 245 -15.67 -16.92 18.36
C GLN A 245 -16.85 -16.80 17.38
N ALA A 246 -17.71 -15.79 17.56
CA ALA A 246 -18.77 -15.49 16.62
C ALA A 246 -18.22 -15.13 15.22
N ALA A 247 -17.10 -14.39 15.15
CA ALA A 247 -16.41 -14.13 13.89
C ALA A 247 -15.90 -15.42 13.23
N GLN A 248 -15.19 -16.28 13.98
CA GLN A 248 -14.72 -17.57 13.46
C GLN A 248 -15.89 -18.45 12.98
N ARG A 249 -17.00 -18.46 13.72
CA ARG A 249 -18.22 -19.16 13.34
C ARG A 249 -18.85 -18.57 12.06
N ALA A 250 -18.88 -17.25 11.91
CA ALA A 250 -19.38 -16.61 10.68
C ALA A 250 -18.62 -17.06 9.43
N VAL A 251 -17.30 -17.29 9.55
CA VAL A 251 -16.50 -17.85 8.46
C VAL A 251 -16.84 -19.32 8.23
N LYS A 252 -16.89 -20.13 9.30
CA LYS A 252 -17.27 -21.56 9.17
C LYS A 252 -18.65 -21.75 8.55
N ASP A 253 -19.62 -20.93 8.94
CA ASP A 253 -20.98 -20.93 8.39
C ASP A 253 -20.96 -20.54 6.90
N ALA A 254 -20.12 -19.59 6.49
CA ALA A 254 -20.06 -19.14 5.11
C ALA A 254 -19.25 -20.05 4.19
N ALA A 255 -18.24 -20.73 4.71
CA ALA A 255 -17.12 -21.23 3.92
C ALA A 255 -16.73 -22.69 4.26
N GLY A 256 -17.33 -23.28 5.29
CA GLY A 256 -17.07 -24.64 5.75
C GLY A 256 -16.10 -24.71 6.94
N GLU A 257 -16.07 -25.87 7.60
CA GLU A 257 -15.21 -26.11 8.77
C GLU A 257 -13.74 -26.39 8.43
N THR A 258 -13.43 -26.70 7.16
CA THR A 258 -12.10 -27.11 6.69
C THR A 258 -11.08 -25.96 6.68
N LEU A 259 -11.54 -24.71 6.76
CA LEU A 259 -10.65 -23.55 6.71
C LEU A 259 -9.92 -23.33 8.04
N THR A 260 -8.60 -23.19 7.93
CA THR A 260 -7.75 -22.76 9.04
C THR A 260 -7.54 -21.26 8.98
N LEU A 261 -7.82 -20.60 10.11
CA LEU A 261 -7.91 -19.16 10.22
C LEU A 261 -6.91 -18.66 11.27
N TRP A 262 -6.18 -17.60 10.93
CA TRP A 262 -5.34 -16.88 11.87
C TRP A 262 -5.99 -15.56 12.29
N CYS A 263 -6.18 -15.37 13.59
CA CYS A 263 -6.80 -14.17 14.17
C CYS A 263 -5.71 -13.30 14.82
N PRO A 264 -5.38 -12.11 14.30
CA PRO A 264 -4.34 -11.25 14.84
C PRO A 264 -4.63 -10.69 16.25
N GLY A 265 -5.91 -10.60 16.63
CA GLY A 265 -6.30 -10.06 17.93
C GLY A 265 -7.80 -10.15 18.22
N ASN A 266 -8.16 -9.89 19.48
CA ASN A 266 -9.53 -10.02 19.99
C ASN A 266 -10.38 -8.75 19.83
N ALA A 267 -9.79 -7.64 19.37
CA ALA A 267 -10.49 -6.37 19.21
C ALA A 267 -11.08 -6.24 17.79
N PRO A 268 -12.32 -5.74 17.65
CA PRO A 268 -12.86 -5.41 16.35
C PRO A 268 -12.10 -4.22 15.74
N MET A 269 -11.90 -4.26 14.43
CA MET A 269 -11.17 -3.22 13.69
C MET A 269 -12.04 -2.00 13.39
N ALA A 270 -13.33 -2.23 13.11
CA ALA A 270 -14.29 -1.17 12.79
C ALA A 270 -15.68 -1.50 13.31
N VAL A 271 -16.52 -0.46 13.43
CA VAL A 271 -17.95 -0.58 13.75
C VAL A 271 -18.77 0.26 12.77
N ASN A 272 -19.87 -0.31 12.28
CA ASN A 272 -20.84 0.38 11.43
C ASN A 272 -22.23 0.35 12.07
N PHE A 273 -22.94 1.47 12.06
CA PHE A 273 -24.27 1.62 12.61
C PHE A 273 -25.30 1.61 11.49
N ARG A 274 -26.13 0.57 11.47
CA ARG A 274 -27.19 0.41 10.48
C ARG A 274 -28.56 0.54 11.17
N PRO A 275 -29.23 1.70 11.13
CA PRO A 275 -30.58 1.82 11.66
C PRO A 275 -31.56 0.99 10.81
N TYR A 276 -32.57 0.40 11.44
CA TYR A 276 -33.65 -0.25 10.72
C TYR A 276 -34.57 0.80 10.10
N THR A 277 -34.93 0.60 8.84
CA THR A 277 -35.88 1.48 8.17
C THR A 277 -37.30 1.10 8.57
N LYS A 278 -38.20 2.08 8.65
CA LYS A 278 -39.62 1.87 9.04
C LYS A 278 -40.37 0.89 8.14
N ASN A 279 -39.85 0.64 6.95
CA ASN A 279 -40.47 -0.25 5.96
C ASN A 279 -40.07 -1.72 6.17
N MET A 280 -39.12 -2.03 7.07
CA MET A 280 -38.72 -3.41 7.40
C MET A 280 -39.82 -4.15 8.15
N SER A 281 -39.99 -5.44 7.86
CA SER A 281 -40.91 -6.32 8.61
C SER A 281 -40.61 -6.28 10.12
N GLU A 282 -41.67 -6.26 10.92
CA GLU A 282 -41.58 -6.31 12.39
C GLU A 282 -40.84 -7.57 12.87
N ASP A 283 -40.98 -8.70 12.15
CA ASP A 283 -40.28 -9.96 12.42
C ASP A 283 -38.76 -9.84 12.31
N PHE A 284 -38.27 -8.93 11.45
CA PHE A 284 -36.85 -8.69 11.27
C PHE A 284 -36.31 -7.68 12.30
N THR A 285 -37.13 -6.69 12.67
CA THR A 285 -36.70 -5.61 13.55
C THR A 285 -36.75 -5.98 15.02
N GLN A 286 -37.64 -6.88 15.45
CA GLN A 286 -37.72 -7.47 16.81
C GLN A 286 -37.50 -6.46 17.94
N ASN A 287 -38.11 -5.28 17.82
CA ASN A 287 -38.01 -4.16 18.76
C ASN A 287 -36.60 -3.52 18.93
N TYR A 288 -35.64 -3.83 18.07
CA TYR A 288 -34.36 -3.13 18.02
C TYR A 288 -34.44 -1.85 17.17
N TYR A 289 -33.61 -0.86 17.49
CA TYR A 289 -33.47 0.36 16.70
C TYR A 289 -32.73 0.11 15.38
N GLY A 290 -31.78 -0.82 15.41
CA GLY A 290 -30.90 -1.16 14.29
C GLY A 290 -29.78 -2.09 14.71
N GLU A 291 -28.81 -2.28 13.82
CA GLU A 291 -27.65 -3.14 14.01
C GLU A 291 -26.37 -2.34 14.22
N LYS A 292 -25.54 -2.79 15.16
CA LYS A 292 -24.13 -2.43 15.25
C LYS A 292 -23.31 -3.59 14.73
N ILE A 293 -22.67 -3.38 13.58
CA ILE A 293 -21.87 -4.39 12.91
C ILE A 293 -20.41 -4.18 13.30
N PHE A 294 -19.84 -5.14 14.03
CA PHE A 294 -18.42 -5.15 14.41
C PHE A 294 -17.63 -5.97 13.40
N TYR A 295 -16.62 -5.36 12.79
CA TYR A 295 -15.78 -5.99 11.77
C TYR A 295 -14.51 -6.53 12.40
N TYR A 296 -14.28 -7.83 12.27
CA TYR A 296 -13.05 -8.50 12.68
C TYR A 296 -12.15 -8.77 11.49
N ARG A 297 -10.84 -8.60 11.68
CA ARG A 297 -9.84 -8.97 10.68
C ARG A 297 -9.38 -10.39 10.97
N VAL A 298 -9.48 -11.26 9.98
CA VAL A 298 -9.07 -12.67 10.05
C VAL A 298 -8.27 -12.98 8.80
N GLN A 299 -7.16 -13.70 8.96
CA GLN A 299 -6.31 -14.10 7.85
C GLN A 299 -6.58 -15.56 7.50
N TYR A 300 -6.72 -15.82 6.22
CA TYR A 300 -6.73 -17.17 5.67
C TYR A 300 -5.30 -17.74 5.71
N ASP A 301 -5.15 -18.93 6.27
CA ASP A 301 -3.87 -19.65 6.30
C ASP A 301 -3.87 -20.77 5.24
N HIS A 302 -4.70 -21.79 5.44
CA HIS A 302 -4.90 -22.88 4.49
C HIS A 302 -6.29 -23.51 4.60
N GLY A 303 -6.72 -24.22 3.55
CA GLY A 303 -7.94 -25.03 3.52
C GLY A 303 -8.75 -24.82 2.24
N GLU A 304 -9.71 -25.70 2.02
CA GLU A 304 -10.61 -25.63 0.87
C GLU A 304 -11.99 -25.15 1.32
N LEU A 305 -12.68 -24.46 0.41
CA LEU A 305 -14.06 -24.05 0.60
C LEU A 305 -14.98 -25.25 0.37
N ASP A 306 -15.84 -25.54 1.34
CA ASP A 306 -16.88 -26.55 1.17
C ASP A 306 -18.09 -25.93 0.46
N GLU A 307 -18.32 -26.35 -0.79
CA GLU A 307 -19.43 -25.84 -1.59
C GLU A 307 -20.81 -26.19 -1.00
N GLY A 308 -20.88 -27.25 -0.19
CA GLY A 308 -22.11 -27.65 0.50
C GLY A 308 -22.48 -26.76 1.68
N ALA A 309 -21.53 -26.00 2.24
CA ALA A 309 -21.76 -25.19 3.44
C ALA A 309 -22.53 -23.89 3.12
N TYR A 310 -22.18 -23.19 2.04
CA TYR A 310 -22.80 -21.89 1.74
C TYR A 310 -24.28 -22.03 1.31
N LEU A 311 -24.64 -23.09 0.58
CA LEU A 311 -26.02 -23.35 0.13
C LEU A 311 -26.98 -23.54 1.32
N LYS A 312 -26.53 -24.17 2.41
CA LYS A 312 -27.35 -24.45 3.61
C LYS A 312 -27.75 -23.17 4.35
N ASN A 313 -26.94 -22.12 4.24
CA ASN A 313 -27.10 -20.88 5.00
C ASN A 313 -27.76 -19.75 4.19
N GLY A 314 -28.35 -20.07 3.04
CA GLY A 314 -29.03 -19.10 2.19
C GLY A 314 -28.08 -18.12 1.49
N ILE A 315 -26.81 -18.50 1.35
CA ILE A 315 -25.82 -17.78 0.55
C ILE A 315 -25.97 -18.26 -0.89
N LYS A 316 -26.20 -17.33 -1.81
CA LYS A 316 -26.36 -17.65 -3.24
C LYS A 316 -25.05 -17.92 -3.93
N ASP A 317 -24.06 -17.07 -3.64
CA ASP A 317 -22.77 -17.10 -4.31
C ASP A 317 -21.68 -16.55 -3.39
N TYR A 318 -20.43 -16.85 -3.71
CA TYR A 318 -19.26 -16.33 -3.03
C TYR A 318 -18.21 -15.88 -4.04
N ALA A 319 -17.36 -14.94 -3.62
CA ALA A 319 -16.27 -14.44 -4.43
C ALA A 319 -15.13 -13.92 -3.55
N TRP A 320 -13.90 -14.17 -3.98
CA TRP A 320 -12.69 -13.53 -3.46
C TRP A 320 -12.44 -12.26 -4.23
N LEU A 321 -12.75 -11.10 -3.64
CA LEU A 321 -12.70 -9.81 -4.32
C LEU A 321 -11.54 -8.96 -3.83
N SER A 322 -10.96 -8.19 -4.74
CA SER A 322 -10.02 -7.13 -4.39
C SER A 322 -10.74 -6.01 -3.65
N LYS A 323 -9.97 -5.16 -2.96
CA LYS A 323 -10.51 -3.95 -2.33
C LYS A 323 -11.28 -3.07 -3.32
N GLU A 324 -10.77 -2.90 -4.53
CA GLU A 324 -11.35 -2.04 -5.56
C GLU A 324 -12.65 -2.64 -6.10
N GLU A 325 -12.61 -3.93 -6.45
CA GLU A 325 -13.78 -4.68 -6.94
C GLU A 325 -14.91 -4.68 -5.91
N MET A 326 -14.59 -4.85 -4.62
CA MET A 326 -15.59 -4.82 -3.58
C MET A 326 -16.22 -3.44 -3.42
N VAL A 327 -15.40 -2.37 -3.49
CA VAL A 327 -15.90 -0.99 -3.43
C VAL A 327 -16.81 -0.71 -4.62
N GLU A 328 -16.43 -1.10 -5.83
CA GLU A 328 -17.25 -0.92 -7.05
C GLU A 328 -18.62 -1.60 -6.93
N ARG A 329 -18.65 -2.87 -6.50
CA ARG A 329 -19.92 -3.59 -6.30
C ARG A 329 -20.78 -2.92 -5.24
N VAL A 330 -20.18 -2.45 -4.14
CA VAL A 330 -20.90 -1.73 -3.09
C VAL A 330 -21.41 -0.37 -3.55
N VAL A 331 -20.67 0.35 -4.40
CA VAL A 331 -21.15 1.62 -4.99
C VAL A 331 -22.45 1.39 -5.75
N VAL A 332 -22.48 0.36 -6.61
CA VAL A 332 -23.67 0.02 -7.41
C VAL A 332 -24.87 -0.34 -6.53
N GLU A 333 -24.65 -1.12 -5.48
CA GLU A 333 -25.75 -1.63 -4.64
C GLU A 333 -26.23 -0.66 -3.55
N ARG A 334 -25.31 0.11 -2.98
CA ARG A 334 -25.51 0.85 -1.71
C ARG A 334 -25.18 2.35 -1.82
N GLY A 335 -24.54 2.76 -2.91
CA GLY A 335 -24.13 4.14 -3.16
C GLY A 335 -22.73 4.48 -2.62
N GLU A 336 -22.22 5.62 -3.04
CA GLU A 336 -20.85 6.07 -2.77
C GLU A 336 -20.53 6.24 -1.28
N HIS A 337 -21.52 6.63 -0.47
CA HIS A 337 -21.29 6.91 0.95
C HIS A 337 -20.92 5.64 1.73
N GLN A 338 -21.64 4.54 1.51
CA GLN A 338 -21.30 3.26 2.14
C GLN A 338 -20.05 2.63 1.52
N ALA A 339 -19.82 2.82 0.22
CA ALA A 339 -18.60 2.37 -0.43
C ALA A 339 -17.33 3.02 0.17
N LYS A 340 -17.39 4.28 0.60
CA LYS A 340 -16.29 4.94 1.32
C LYS A 340 -15.92 4.22 2.62
N PHE A 341 -16.90 3.70 3.35
CA PHE A 341 -16.63 2.90 4.56
C PHE A 341 -15.74 1.69 4.21
N PHE A 342 -16.13 0.90 3.22
CA PHE A 342 -15.35 -0.25 2.78
C PHE A 342 -13.98 0.13 2.19
N LYS A 343 -13.89 1.26 1.47
CA LYS A 343 -12.62 1.76 0.92
C LYS A 343 -11.60 2.13 2.00
N TYR A 344 -12.03 2.64 3.15
CA TYR A 344 -11.12 3.01 4.23
C TYR A 344 -10.91 1.88 5.23
N MET A 345 -11.84 0.92 5.29
CA MET A 345 -11.81 -0.20 6.20
C MET A 345 -10.96 -1.36 5.65
N LEU A 346 -11.15 -1.76 4.39
CA LEU A 346 -10.26 -2.69 3.68
C LEU A 346 -8.98 -2.01 3.20
#